data_AF-A0A6V8HH85-F1
#
_entry.id   AF-A0A6V8HH85-F1
#
_cell.length_a   1.000
_cell.length_b   1.000
_cell.length_c   1.000
_cell.angle_alpha   90.00
_cell.angle_beta   90.00
_cell.angle_gamma   90.00
#
_symmetry.space_group_name_H-M   'P 1'
#
loop_
_entity.id
_entity.type
_entity.pdbx_description
1 polymer ?
#
loop_
_entity_poly.entity_id
_entity_poly.type
_entity_poly.pdbx_seq_one_letter_code
_entity_poly.pdbx_strand_id
1 'polypeptide(L)'
;MASPAQCFYCFETLAASYKDEEPPSLAAIESSYWNYIQSKQLAAVEDKTLAEEEEDEENEGLDNNTSRPKAIKLPSISRLQQDTSSDSSSTTTLSATSSRSVLSNSTNVTTPDEDSSSQPPSSANESYPLFVTWNLISRHGHKSLRGCIGTFEAQKLSHGLQEYSLISNFEPCADAMDWELGTHGIRISFIHRNRRYGATYLPDVAVEQGWTKEETIESLMRKAGWSGSNSSGSGVARRILRGSNTASTNSKPWEEVSDFKTTRYQGLGATADYSDWQEWRKWVEADKSRLDLLLA
;
A
#
# COMPACT_ATOMS: atom_id res chain seq x y z
N MET A 1 1.01 -2.17 -8.67
CA MET A 1 0.15 -2.67 -7.55
C MET A 1 0.41 -1.78 -6.33
N ALA A 2 -0.60 -1.50 -5.51
CA ALA A 2 -0.37 -0.78 -4.26
C ALA A 2 0.29 -1.71 -3.22
N SER A 3 1.27 -1.23 -2.46
CA SER A 3 2.01 -2.03 -1.48
C SER A 3 2.17 -1.31 -0.13
N PRO A 4 2.37 -2.03 1.00
CA PRO A 4 2.64 -1.38 2.28
C PRO A 4 3.93 -0.54 2.30
N ALA A 5 4.92 -0.86 1.46
CA ALA A 5 6.13 -0.05 1.31
C ALA A 5 5.81 1.38 0.84
N GLN A 6 4.83 1.53 -0.06
CA GLN A 6 4.35 2.84 -0.52
C GLN A 6 3.65 3.60 0.63
N CYS A 7 2.94 2.90 1.52
CA CYS A 7 2.40 3.52 2.73
C CYS A 7 3.52 4.00 3.68
N PHE A 8 4.60 3.24 3.82
CA PHE A 8 5.77 3.65 4.60
C PHE A 8 6.49 4.84 3.99
N TYR A 9 6.56 4.94 2.67
CA TYR A 9 7.07 6.13 1.98
C TYR A 9 6.25 7.39 2.28
N CYS A 10 4.92 7.29 2.35
CA CYS A 10 4.09 8.39 2.80
C CYS A 10 4.40 8.81 4.25
N PHE A 11 4.65 7.85 5.15
CA PHE A 11 5.04 8.16 6.53
C PHE A 11 6.44 8.79 6.61
N GLU A 12 7.42 8.28 5.88
CA GLU A 12 8.77 8.87 5.81
C GLU A 12 8.74 10.28 5.25
N THR A 13 7.97 10.51 4.18
CA THR A 13 7.78 11.84 3.60
C THR A 13 7.22 12.81 4.63
N LEU A 14 6.17 12.40 5.33
CA LEU A 14 5.56 13.23 6.38
C LEU A 14 6.55 13.48 7.54
N ALA A 15 7.29 12.46 7.97
CA ALA A 15 8.26 12.57 9.05
C ALA A 15 9.44 13.49 8.68
N ALA A 16 9.94 13.40 7.45
CA ALA A 16 11.01 14.24 6.92
C ALA A 16 10.59 15.70 6.82
N SER A 17 9.33 15.98 6.45
CA SER A 17 8.81 17.36 6.42
C SER A 17 8.79 18.05 7.79
N TYR A 18 8.62 17.30 8.88
CA TYR A 18 8.68 17.87 10.23
C TYR A 18 10.11 18.20 10.69
N LYS A 19 11.12 17.73 9.96
CA LYS A 19 12.54 17.93 10.25
C LYS A 19 13.23 18.82 9.21
N ASP A 20 12.48 19.33 8.23
CA ASP A 20 13.03 20.04 7.07
C ASP A 20 14.11 19.23 6.32
N GLU A 21 13.93 17.90 6.26
CA GLU A 21 14.82 16.94 5.60
C GLU A 21 14.19 16.41 4.29
N GLU A 22 15.03 15.98 3.35
CA GLU A 22 14.55 15.23 2.19
C GLU A 22 14.27 13.76 2.57
N PRO A 23 13.12 13.19 2.15
CA PRO A 23 12.82 11.80 2.45
C PRO A 23 13.71 10.84 1.64
N PRO A 24 13.96 9.63 2.17
CA PRO A 24 14.53 8.52 1.41
C PRO A 24 13.80 8.29 0.08
N SER A 25 14.51 7.84 -0.94
CA SER A 25 13.88 7.50 -2.22
C SER A 25 12.86 6.36 -2.06
N LEU A 26 11.77 6.39 -2.85
CA LEU A 26 10.78 5.32 -2.84
C LEU A 26 11.42 3.94 -3.13
N ALA A 27 12.43 3.88 -4.00
CA ALA A 27 13.17 2.66 -4.30
C ALA A 27 13.95 2.12 -3.08
N ALA A 28 14.56 3.01 -2.29
CA ALA A 28 15.26 2.64 -1.06
C ALA A 28 14.28 2.09 -0.02
N ILE A 29 13.10 2.70 0.13
CA ILE A 29 12.05 2.20 1.03
C ILE A 29 11.50 0.86 0.57
N GLU A 30 11.21 0.68 -0.72
CA GLU A 30 10.74 -0.59 -1.27
C GLU A 30 11.75 -1.71 -0.99
N SER A 31 13.04 -1.43 -1.21
CA SER A 31 14.12 -2.39 -0.97
C SER A 31 14.29 -2.70 0.53
N SER A 32 14.28 -1.68 1.39
CA SER A 32 14.37 -1.83 2.84
C SER A 32 13.18 -2.60 3.42
N TYR A 33 11.96 -2.30 2.97
CA TYR A 33 10.75 -3.00 3.37
C TYR A 33 10.79 -4.47 2.94
N TRP A 34 11.27 -4.78 1.74
CA TRP A 34 11.42 -6.15 1.29
C TRP A 34 12.36 -6.95 2.21
N ASN A 35 13.52 -6.37 2.54
CA ASN A 35 14.48 -6.98 3.47
C ASN A 35 13.87 -7.20 4.87
N TYR A 36 13.08 -6.25 5.34
CA TYR A 36 12.38 -6.36 6.62
C TYR A 36 11.40 -7.54 6.64
N ILE A 37 10.57 -7.68 5.61
CA ILE A 37 9.63 -8.80 5.51
C ILE A 37 10.35 -10.14 5.43
N GLN A 38 11.46 -10.23 4.70
CA GLN A 38 12.26 -11.44 4.66
C GLN A 38 12.85 -11.79 6.02
N SER A 39 13.35 -10.81 6.77
CA SER A 39 13.87 -11.04 8.12
C SER A 39 12.80 -11.57 9.09
N LYS A 40 11.55 -11.09 8.96
CA LYS A 40 10.41 -11.61 9.74
C LYS A 40 10.07 -13.05 9.36
N GLN A 41 10.12 -13.38 8.07
CA GLN A 41 9.86 -14.75 7.60
C GLN A 41 10.94 -15.73 8.09
N LEU A 42 12.21 -15.34 8.03
CA LEU A 42 13.31 -16.16 8.54
C LEU A 42 13.16 -16.43 10.04
N ALA A 43 12.90 -15.39 10.84
CA ALA A 43 12.69 -15.52 12.27
C ALA A 43 11.48 -16.42 12.61
N ALA A 44 10.40 -16.34 11.82
CA ALA A 44 9.23 -17.20 12.02
C ALA A 44 9.46 -18.67 11.63
N VAL A 45 10.43 -18.96 10.77
CA VAL A 45 10.83 -20.35 10.46
C VAL A 45 11.74 -20.89 11.56
N GLU A 46 12.69 -20.10 12.03
CA GLU A 46 13.61 -20.48 13.12
C GLU A 46 12.84 -20.81 14.42
N ASP A 47 11.84 -20.01 14.77
CA ASP A 47 10.98 -20.24 15.94
C ASP A 47 10.15 -21.53 15.80
N LYS A 48 9.71 -21.85 14.58
CA LYS A 48 8.99 -23.11 14.31
C LYS A 48 9.91 -24.32 14.36
N THR A 49 11.12 -24.22 13.84
CA THR A 49 12.09 -25.32 13.91
C THR A 49 12.49 -25.62 15.35
N LEU A 50 12.66 -24.59 16.18
CA LEU A 50 12.95 -24.77 17.61
C LEU A 50 11.78 -25.40 18.37
N ALA A 51 10.53 -24.98 18.07
CA ALA A 51 9.35 -25.58 18.67
C ALA A 51 9.15 -27.05 18.24
N GLU A 52 9.44 -27.40 16.99
CA GLU A 52 9.39 -28.78 16.50
C GLU A 52 10.50 -29.65 17.15
N GLU A 53 11.70 -29.10 17.39
CA GLU A 53 12.77 -29.79 18.11
C GLU A 53 12.45 -30.01 19.60
N GLU A 54 11.78 -29.06 20.28
CA GLU A 54 11.34 -29.23 21.68
C GLU A 54 10.19 -30.25 21.82
N GLU A 55 9.25 -30.30 20.87
CA GLU A 55 8.15 -31.29 20.88
C GLU A 55 8.65 -32.73 20.65
N ASP A 56 9.71 -32.92 19.87
CA ASP A 56 10.34 -34.23 19.67
C ASP A 56 11.15 -34.69 20.90
N GLU A 57 11.71 -33.78 21.70
CA GLU A 57 12.41 -34.13 22.95
C GLU A 57 11.46 -34.47 24.12
N GLU A 58 10.25 -33.88 24.19
CA GLU A 58 9.27 -34.20 25.24
C GLU A 58 8.55 -35.55 25.04
N ASN A 59 8.63 -36.15 23.84
CA ASN A 59 8.02 -37.46 23.55
C ASN A 59 8.96 -38.66 23.80
N GLU A 60 10.22 -38.43 24.19
CA GLU A 60 11.21 -39.47 24.53
C GLU A 60 11.12 -39.90 26.01
N GLY A 61 9.91 -40.15 26.52
CA GLY A 61 9.67 -40.44 27.92
C GLY A 61 8.49 -41.36 28.25
N LEU A 62 8.48 -42.62 27.76
CA LEU A 62 8.20 -43.85 28.55
C LEU A 62 8.13 -45.15 27.68
N ASP A 63 8.92 -46.15 28.10
CA ASP A 63 8.73 -47.62 28.03
C ASP A 63 9.06 -48.49 26.78
N ASN A 64 10.30 -49.01 26.81
CA ASN A 64 10.77 -50.41 26.67
C ASN A 64 10.16 -51.43 25.67
N ASN A 65 11.05 -51.88 24.77
CA ASN A 65 11.16 -53.18 24.07
C ASN A 65 10.13 -53.57 22.99
N THR A 66 10.49 -53.39 21.72
CA THR A 66 10.91 -54.49 20.81
C THR A 66 11.29 -53.99 19.39
N SER A 67 12.52 -54.31 18.98
CA SER A 67 13.05 -54.42 17.59
C SER A 67 13.36 -53.17 16.74
N ARG A 68 14.67 -52.93 16.59
CA ARG A 68 15.43 -52.01 15.71
C ARG A 68 14.98 -51.97 14.23
N PRO A 69 15.12 -50.81 13.52
CA PRO A 69 16.20 -50.65 12.52
C PRO A 69 16.86 -49.24 12.55
N LYS A 70 18.19 -49.17 12.71
CA LYS A 70 19.25 -48.74 11.76
C LYS A 70 19.43 -47.21 11.59
N ALA A 71 20.58 -46.76 12.09
CA ALA A 71 21.12 -45.41 12.03
C ALA A 71 21.15 -44.82 10.61
N ILE A 72 20.69 -43.58 10.48
CA ILE A 72 20.90 -42.75 9.30
C ILE A 72 22.25 -42.07 9.44
N LYS A 73 23.12 -42.33 8.47
CA LYS A 73 24.50 -41.86 8.37
C LYS A 73 24.51 -40.57 7.56
N LEU A 74 24.93 -39.45 8.16
CA LEU A 74 25.17 -38.20 7.43
C LEU A 74 26.37 -38.37 6.48
N PRO A 75 26.31 -37.91 5.22
CA PRO A 75 27.41 -38.08 4.28
C PRO A 75 28.57 -37.12 4.58
N SER A 76 29.78 -37.67 4.67
CA SER A 76 31.03 -36.92 4.67
C SER A 76 31.37 -36.46 3.25
N ILE A 77 31.65 -35.18 3.08
CA ILE A 77 32.21 -34.61 1.85
C ILE A 77 33.70 -34.93 1.81
N SER A 78 34.13 -35.73 0.84
CA SER A 78 35.55 -35.89 0.49
C SER A 78 35.77 -35.68 -1.00
N ARG A 79 36.80 -34.88 -1.27
CA ARG A 79 37.28 -34.38 -2.56
C ARG A 79 37.43 -35.48 -3.62
N LEU A 80 37.01 -35.18 -4.85
CA LEU A 80 37.23 -36.02 -6.01
C LEU A 80 38.55 -35.63 -6.71
N GLN A 81 39.47 -36.59 -6.86
CA GLN A 81 40.47 -36.62 -7.93
C GLN A 81 40.00 -37.61 -9.00
N GLN A 82 40.16 -37.21 -10.26
CA GLN A 82 39.91 -37.97 -11.49
C GLN A 82 40.70 -39.28 -11.53
N ASP A 83 40.12 -40.33 -12.12
CA ASP A 83 40.65 -40.96 -13.32
C ASP A 83 39.69 -42.00 -13.93
N THR A 84 39.96 -42.27 -15.20
CA THR A 84 39.13 -42.76 -16.31
C THR A 84 38.74 -44.25 -16.29
N SER A 85 37.58 -44.60 -16.87
CA SER A 85 37.38 -45.92 -17.48
C SER A 85 36.34 -45.90 -18.62
N SER A 86 36.72 -46.51 -19.74
CA SER A 86 35.92 -46.76 -20.94
C SER A 86 35.20 -48.11 -20.91
N ASP A 87 34.17 -48.22 -21.76
CA ASP A 87 33.60 -49.43 -22.40
C ASP A 87 32.73 -50.38 -21.54
N SER A 88 31.63 -51.00 -22.02
CA SER A 88 30.87 -50.99 -23.28
C SER A 88 29.62 -51.90 -23.13
N SER A 89 28.53 -51.61 -23.86
CA SER A 89 27.50 -52.53 -24.44
C SER A 89 26.56 -53.36 -23.51
N SER A 90 25.29 -53.71 -23.80
CA SER A 90 24.34 -53.48 -24.90
C SER A 90 22.96 -54.17 -24.63
N THR A 91 21.87 -53.58 -25.19
CA THR A 91 20.67 -54.18 -25.85
C THR A 91 19.44 -54.83 -25.12
N THR A 92 18.26 -54.19 -25.39
CA THR A 92 16.88 -54.70 -25.73
C THR A 92 16.01 -55.42 -24.65
N THR A 93 14.66 -55.34 -24.51
CA THR A 93 13.45 -55.08 -25.35
C THR A 93 12.23 -54.63 -24.49
N LEU A 94 11.17 -54.09 -25.13
CA LEU A 94 9.90 -53.51 -24.59
C LEU A 94 8.82 -54.51 -24.09
N SER A 95 7.98 -54.11 -23.13
CA SER A 95 6.51 -54.37 -23.06
C SER A 95 5.79 -53.61 -21.93
N ALA A 96 4.51 -53.31 -22.15
CA ALA A 96 3.64 -52.40 -21.38
C ALA A 96 2.91 -53.06 -20.19
N THR A 97 2.64 -52.30 -19.12
CA THR A 97 1.30 -51.99 -18.52
C THR A 97 1.39 -51.51 -17.06
N SER A 98 0.78 -50.33 -16.84
CA SER A 98 0.04 -49.84 -15.67
C SER A 98 0.53 -50.10 -14.23
N SER A 99 0.84 -49.02 -13.48
CA SER A 99 -0.08 -48.38 -12.50
C SER A 99 0.67 -47.71 -11.32
N ARG A 100 0.17 -46.51 -10.95
CA ARG A 100 0.20 -45.86 -9.61
C ARG A 100 1.49 -45.19 -9.13
N SER A 101 1.44 -43.86 -9.16
CA SER A 101 1.87 -42.89 -8.14
C SER A 101 2.81 -43.37 -7.03
N VAL A 102 4.00 -42.78 -6.94
CA VAL A 102 4.44 -41.84 -5.87
C VAL A 102 5.88 -41.37 -6.17
N LEU A 103 6.09 -40.05 -6.02
CA LEU A 103 7.32 -39.35 -5.65
C LEU A 103 8.67 -40.07 -5.88
N SER A 104 9.50 -39.55 -6.79
CA SER A 104 10.91 -39.21 -6.52
C SER A 104 11.59 -38.52 -7.70
N ASN A 105 12.22 -37.40 -7.38
CA ASN A 105 13.40 -36.75 -7.97
C ASN A 105 13.99 -37.37 -9.25
N SER A 106 14.02 -36.58 -10.34
CA SER A 106 15.13 -36.65 -11.28
C SER A 106 15.48 -35.27 -11.82
N THR A 107 16.79 -35.02 -11.74
CA THR A 107 17.55 -33.85 -12.11
C THR A 107 17.54 -33.60 -13.61
N ASN A 108 17.09 -32.42 -14.02
CA ASN A 108 17.56 -31.80 -15.26
C ASN A 108 18.54 -30.69 -14.87
N VAL A 109 19.83 -31.02 -14.96
CA VAL A 109 20.90 -30.03 -15.02
C VAL A 109 20.71 -29.29 -16.34
N THR A 110 20.24 -28.06 -16.26
CA THR A 110 20.44 -27.06 -17.29
C THR A 110 20.98 -25.84 -16.57
N THR A 111 22.18 -25.45 -16.98
CA THR A 111 22.90 -24.24 -16.59
C THR A 111 21.96 -23.05 -16.42
N PRO A 112 21.87 -22.44 -15.22
CA PRO A 112 21.33 -21.09 -15.12
C PRO A 112 22.47 -20.13 -15.46
N ASP A 113 22.29 -19.41 -16.55
CA ASP A 113 23.01 -18.18 -16.83
C ASP A 113 22.95 -17.26 -15.60
N GLU A 114 24.09 -16.68 -15.26
CA GLU A 114 24.20 -15.66 -14.22
C GLU A 114 23.46 -14.39 -14.65
N ASP A 115 22.22 -14.26 -14.22
CA ASP A 115 21.61 -12.96 -13.95
C ASP A 115 20.63 -13.08 -12.77
N SER A 116 21.20 -13.26 -11.57
CA SER A 116 20.50 -13.09 -10.31
C SER A 116 20.86 -11.73 -9.72
N SER A 117 20.06 -10.71 -10.03
CA SER A 117 19.75 -9.67 -9.05
C SER A 117 18.28 -9.82 -8.68
N SER A 118 18.03 -10.47 -7.53
CA SER A 118 16.71 -10.60 -6.92
C SER A 118 16.27 -9.30 -6.24
N GLN A 119 16.37 -8.18 -6.95
CA GLN A 119 15.84 -6.89 -6.48
C GLN A 119 14.44 -6.73 -7.06
N PRO A 120 13.42 -6.36 -6.26
CA PRO A 120 12.11 -6.06 -6.83
C PRO A 120 12.24 -4.92 -7.84
N PRO A 121 11.56 -4.97 -9.00
CA PRO A 121 11.54 -3.86 -9.93
C PRO A 121 10.99 -2.62 -9.20
N SER A 122 11.76 -1.54 -9.19
CA SER A 122 11.34 -0.32 -8.51
C SER A 122 10.13 0.28 -9.23
N SER A 123 9.03 0.45 -8.50
CA SER A 123 7.80 1.03 -9.07
C SER A 123 7.85 2.56 -9.16
N ALA A 124 8.95 3.17 -8.71
CA ALA A 124 9.08 4.62 -8.54
C ALA A 124 8.88 5.44 -9.82
N ASN A 125 9.28 4.89 -10.98
CA ASN A 125 9.19 5.58 -12.28
C ASN A 125 7.89 5.30 -13.03
N GLU A 126 7.06 4.39 -12.53
CA GLU A 126 5.76 4.09 -13.13
C GLU A 126 4.75 5.19 -12.80
N SER A 127 3.80 5.43 -13.71
CA SER A 127 2.80 6.49 -13.56
C SER A 127 1.39 5.91 -13.38
N TYR A 128 0.69 6.37 -12.36
CA TYR A 128 -0.63 5.86 -12.00
C TYR A 128 -1.56 6.99 -11.53
N PRO A 129 -2.88 6.89 -11.75
CA PRO A 129 -3.84 7.60 -10.91
C PRO A 129 -3.73 7.06 -9.49
N LEU A 130 -3.59 7.95 -8.51
CA LEU A 130 -3.34 7.53 -7.13
C LEU A 130 -4.02 8.45 -6.13
N PHE A 131 -4.34 7.88 -4.97
CA PHE A 131 -4.96 8.55 -3.84
C PHE A 131 -4.26 8.14 -2.56
N VAL A 132 -3.84 9.13 -1.76
CA VAL A 132 -3.29 8.96 -0.43
C VAL A 132 -4.37 9.30 0.59
N THR A 133 -4.58 8.40 1.56
CA THR A 133 -5.60 8.56 2.60
C THR A 133 -4.96 8.46 3.98
N TRP A 134 -5.10 9.52 4.79
CA TRP A 134 -4.75 9.51 6.21
C TRP A 134 -5.98 9.22 7.06
N ASN A 135 -5.85 8.24 7.96
CA ASN A 135 -6.85 7.92 8.97
C ASN A 135 -6.26 8.15 10.36
N LEU A 136 -6.97 8.86 11.22
CA LEU A 136 -6.65 8.98 12.63
C LEU A 136 -7.22 7.77 13.39
N ILE A 137 -6.41 7.15 14.23
CA ILE A 137 -6.84 6.04 15.08
C ILE A 137 -7.08 6.59 16.49
N SER A 138 -8.32 6.51 16.95
CA SER A 138 -8.67 6.86 18.33
C SER A 138 -8.04 5.89 19.32
N ARG A 139 -7.85 6.30 20.58
CA ARG A 139 -7.37 5.41 21.66
C ARG A 139 -8.20 4.13 21.82
N HIS A 140 -9.46 4.17 21.40
CA HIS A 140 -10.41 3.04 21.44
C HIS A 140 -10.42 2.23 20.13
N GLY A 141 -9.46 2.44 19.22
CA GLY A 141 -9.32 1.70 17.95
C GLY A 141 -10.22 2.17 16.81
N HIS A 142 -11.11 3.14 17.05
CA HIS A 142 -11.95 3.69 15.97
C HIS A 142 -11.12 4.52 14.99
N LYS A 143 -11.15 4.15 13.71
CA LYS A 143 -10.53 4.90 12.62
C LYS A 143 -11.45 6.04 12.16
N SER A 144 -10.90 7.24 12.01
CA SER A 144 -11.59 8.43 11.50
C SER A 144 -10.80 9.02 10.33
N LEU A 145 -11.46 9.26 9.20
CA LEU A 145 -10.82 9.83 8.03
C LEU A 145 -10.30 11.25 8.34
N ARG A 146 -8.98 11.43 8.25
CA ARG A 146 -8.34 12.74 8.31
C ARG A 146 -8.48 13.43 6.95
N GLY A 147 -8.02 12.74 5.91
CA GLY A 147 -7.88 13.29 4.57
C GLY A 147 -7.75 12.19 3.54
N CYS A 148 -8.25 12.46 2.34
CA CYS A 148 -8.00 11.67 1.15
C CYS A 148 -7.73 12.65 0.02
N ILE A 149 -6.56 12.56 -0.60
CA ILE A 149 -6.12 13.43 -1.69
C ILE A 149 -5.54 12.56 -2.79
N GLY A 150 -5.84 12.90 -4.04
CA GLY A 150 -5.35 12.16 -5.19
C GLY A 150 -5.91 12.70 -6.49
N THR A 151 -5.47 12.08 -7.58
CA THR A 151 -5.88 12.44 -8.94
C THR A 151 -6.16 11.19 -9.78
N PHE A 152 -7.00 11.36 -10.81
CA PHE A 152 -7.20 10.36 -11.85
C PHE A 152 -6.21 10.52 -13.02
N GLU A 153 -5.38 11.55 -13.00
CA GLU A 153 -4.27 11.69 -13.94
C GLU A 153 -3.13 10.74 -13.58
N ALA A 154 -2.46 10.18 -14.57
CA ALA A 154 -1.30 9.33 -14.33
C ALA A 154 -0.13 10.19 -13.83
N GLN A 155 0.23 10.03 -12.56
CA GLN A 155 1.36 10.72 -11.92
C GLN A 155 2.46 9.71 -11.59
N LYS A 156 3.72 10.13 -11.71
CA LYS A 156 4.86 9.31 -11.26
C LYS A 156 4.68 8.96 -9.80
N LEU A 157 4.83 7.68 -9.47
CA LEU A 157 4.46 7.18 -8.16
C LEU A 157 5.26 7.84 -7.02
N SER A 158 6.58 8.01 -7.20
CA SER A 158 7.44 8.67 -6.20
C SER A 158 6.99 10.10 -5.93
N HIS A 159 6.77 10.88 -6.99
CA HIS A 159 6.34 12.27 -6.89
C HIS A 159 4.94 12.39 -6.30
N GLY A 160 3.96 11.67 -6.86
CA GLY A 160 2.57 11.78 -6.44
C GLY A 160 2.32 11.27 -5.02
N LEU A 161 2.99 10.19 -4.60
CA LEU A 161 2.90 9.74 -3.19
C LEU A 161 3.51 10.79 -2.25
N GLN A 162 4.66 11.36 -2.60
CA GLN A 162 5.31 12.38 -1.78
C GLN A 162 4.40 13.60 -1.64
N GLU A 163 3.99 14.18 -2.76
CA GLU A 163 3.13 15.36 -2.84
C GLU A 163 1.80 15.15 -2.11
N TYR A 164 1.06 14.08 -2.44
CA TYR A 164 -0.26 13.86 -1.85
C TYR A 164 -0.20 13.40 -0.39
N SER A 165 0.93 12.86 0.09
CA SER A 165 1.13 12.58 1.52
C SER A 165 1.27 13.85 2.36
N LEU A 166 1.93 14.88 1.82
CA LEU A 166 2.13 16.16 2.49
C LEU A 166 0.87 17.03 2.47
N ILE A 167 0.23 17.18 1.31
CA ILE A 167 -0.97 18.03 1.18
C ILE A 167 -2.11 17.50 2.07
N SER A 168 -2.13 16.20 2.35
CA SER A 168 -3.15 15.58 3.20
C SER A 168 -2.87 15.74 4.71
N ASN A 169 -1.72 16.30 5.10
CA ASN A 169 -1.45 16.78 6.45
C ASN A 169 -1.96 18.22 6.59
N PHE A 170 -3.17 18.39 7.14
CA PHE A 170 -3.72 19.73 7.28
C PHE A 170 -3.37 20.33 8.65
N GLU A 171 -3.02 21.61 8.62
CA GLU A 171 -2.81 22.42 9.81
C GLU A 171 -4.07 23.25 10.11
N PRO A 172 -4.37 23.53 11.39
CA PRO A 172 -5.45 24.43 11.74
C PRO A 172 -5.05 25.88 11.47
N CYS A 173 -5.78 26.57 10.59
CA CYS A 173 -5.65 28.01 10.39
C CYS A 173 -6.17 28.78 11.61
N ALA A 174 -5.52 29.90 11.95
CA ALA A 174 -5.97 30.82 13.00
C ALA A 174 -7.27 31.52 12.63
N ASP A 175 -7.44 31.87 11.34
CA ASP A 175 -8.66 32.44 10.78
C ASP A 175 -8.94 31.90 9.36
N ALA A 176 -10.01 32.38 8.72
CA ALA A 176 -10.42 31.91 7.39
C ALA A 176 -9.50 32.38 6.24
N MET A 177 -8.60 33.33 6.48
CA MET A 177 -7.70 33.95 5.49
C MET A 177 -6.22 33.64 5.75
N ASP A 178 -5.93 32.96 6.86
CA ASP A 178 -4.63 32.46 7.33
C ASP A 178 -4.15 31.26 6.50
N TRP A 179 -3.83 31.56 5.25
CA TRP A 179 -3.29 30.66 4.24
C TRP A 179 -2.77 31.47 3.06
N GLU A 180 -2.16 30.85 2.05
CA GLU A 180 -1.55 31.56 0.91
C GLU A 180 -2.00 30.93 -0.41
N LEU A 181 -2.37 31.77 -1.38
CA LEU A 181 -2.82 31.33 -2.71
C LEU A 181 -1.67 30.63 -3.45
N GLY A 182 -1.95 29.47 -4.03
CA GLY A 182 -0.94 28.68 -4.77
C GLY A 182 0.01 27.90 -3.88
N THR A 183 0.13 28.23 -2.59
CA THR A 183 0.95 27.49 -1.63
C THR A 183 0.10 26.48 -0.86
N HIS A 184 -1.07 26.90 -0.37
CA HIS A 184 -1.86 26.13 0.60
C HIS A 184 -3.17 25.61 0.01
N GLY A 185 -3.48 24.33 0.28
CA GLY A 185 -4.80 23.75 0.03
C GLY A 185 -5.76 24.07 1.18
N ILE A 186 -7.03 24.37 0.87
CA ILE A 186 -8.00 24.82 1.86
C ILE A 186 -9.08 23.79 2.06
N ARG A 187 -9.32 23.44 3.33
CA ARG A 187 -10.48 22.65 3.76
C ARG A 187 -11.33 23.46 4.73
N ILE A 188 -12.59 23.68 4.36
CA ILE A 188 -13.58 24.27 5.27
C ILE A 188 -14.43 23.18 5.92
N SER A 189 -14.82 23.42 7.16
CA SER A 189 -15.77 22.59 7.90
C SER A 189 -16.56 23.48 8.85
N PHE A 190 -17.88 23.53 8.72
CA PHE A 190 -18.73 24.35 9.57
C PHE A 190 -20.11 23.74 9.78
N ILE A 191 -20.82 24.22 10.80
CA ILE A 191 -22.18 23.80 11.10
C ILE A 191 -23.11 24.97 10.86
N HIS A 192 -24.15 24.77 10.05
CA HIS A 192 -25.19 25.76 9.81
C HIS A 192 -26.56 25.08 9.81
N ARG A 193 -27.54 25.65 10.54
CA ARG A 193 -28.90 25.07 10.68
C ARG A 193 -28.89 23.57 11.03
N ASN A 194 -28.05 23.19 11.99
CA ASN A 194 -27.88 21.81 12.46
C ASN A 194 -27.40 20.81 11.39
N ARG A 195 -26.80 21.29 10.29
CA ARG A 195 -26.16 20.46 9.25
C ARG A 195 -24.68 20.79 9.18
N ARG A 196 -23.86 19.74 9.00
CA ARG A 196 -22.41 19.87 8.78
C ARG A 196 -22.14 20.06 7.30
N TYR A 197 -21.29 21.03 6.99
CA TYR A 197 -20.84 21.35 5.64
C TYR A 197 -19.32 21.22 5.61
N GLY A 198 -18.79 20.73 4.51
CA GLY A 198 -17.36 20.72 4.28
C GLY A 198 -17.00 20.54 2.82
N ALA A 199 -15.90 21.15 2.41
CA ALA A 199 -15.31 21.04 1.08
C ALA A 199 -13.81 21.31 1.16
N THR A 200 -13.08 20.83 0.16
CA THR A 200 -11.63 21.01 0.05
C THR A 200 -11.28 21.49 -1.37
N TYR A 201 -10.32 22.40 -1.46
CA TYR A 201 -9.61 22.75 -2.69
C TYR A 201 -8.12 22.50 -2.52
N LEU A 202 -7.49 22.10 -3.62
CA LEU A 202 -6.04 21.98 -3.73
C LEU A 202 -5.41 23.38 -3.91
N PRO A 203 -4.10 23.55 -3.63
CA PRO A 203 -3.40 24.83 -3.75
C PRO A 203 -3.64 25.53 -5.10
N ASP A 204 -3.67 24.76 -6.19
CA ASP A 204 -3.72 25.30 -7.55
C ASP A 204 -5.10 25.84 -7.96
N VAL A 205 -6.19 25.33 -7.36
CA VAL A 205 -7.56 25.63 -7.83
C VAL A 205 -7.86 27.13 -7.81
N ALA A 206 -7.44 27.82 -6.75
CA ALA A 206 -7.68 29.26 -6.63
C ALA A 206 -6.86 30.05 -7.66
N VAL A 207 -5.62 29.64 -7.91
CA VAL A 207 -4.71 30.29 -8.86
C VAL A 207 -5.17 30.08 -10.30
N GLU A 208 -5.54 28.85 -10.66
CA GLU A 208 -6.02 28.51 -12.00
C GLU A 208 -7.32 29.26 -12.37
N GLN A 209 -8.20 29.47 -11.40
CA GLN A 209 -9.45 30.20 -11.60
C GLN A 209 -9.29 31.73 -11.48
N GLY A 210 -8.12 32.21 -11.04
CA GLY A 210 -7.88 33.62 -10.76
C GLY A 210 -8.72 34.16 -9.59
N TRP A 211 -9.05 33.31 -8.62
CA TRP A 211 -9.85 33.69 -7.45
C TRP A 211 -8.98 34.30 -6.33
N THR A 212 -9.54 35.28 -5.65
CA THR A 212 -9.03 35.78 -4.36
C THR A 212 -9.27 34.76 -3.25
N LYS A 213 -8.64 34.97 -2.07
CA LYS A 213 -8.85 34.09 -0.91
C LYS A 213 -10.33 34.06 -0.50
N GLU A 214 -10.96 35.21 -0.47
CA GLU A 214 -12.37 35.39 -0.09
C GLU A 214 -13.31 34.67 -1.06
N GLU A 215 -13.10 34.85 -2.37
CA GLU A 215 -13.88 34.17 -3.42
C GLU A 215 -13.69 32.66 -3.35
N THR A 216 -12.47 32.21 -3.04
CA THR A 216 -12.16 30.78 -2.85
C THR A 216 -12.93 30.18 -1.68
N ILE A 217 -12.98 30.87 -0.53
CA ILE A 217 -13.76 30.44 0.64
C ILE A 217 -15.25 30.43 0.32
N GLU A 218 -15.78 31.46 -0.34
CA GLU A 218 -17.20 31.49 -0.73
C GLU A 218 -17.55 30.36 -1.70
N SER A 219 -16.69 30.12 -2.69
CA SER A 219 -16.81 29.02 -3.64
C SER A 219 -16.77 27.66 -2.94
N LEU A 220 -15.87 27.48 -1.97
CA LEU A 220 -15.83 26.28 -1.13
C LEU A 220 -17.12 26.09 -0.35
N MET A 221 -17.69 27.15 0.24
CA MET A 221 -18.97 27.06 0.95
C MET A 221 -20.09 26.64 -0.01
N ARG A 222 -20.13 27.21 -1.21
CA ARG A 222 -21.10 26.83 -2.26
C ARG A 222 -20.92 25.38 -2.69
N LYS A 223 -19.67 24.93 -2.87
CA LYS A 223 -19.29 23.54 -3.20
C LYS A 223 -19.67 22.57 -2.09
N ALA A 224 -19.54 22.98 -0.82
CA ALA A 224 -19.99 22.22 0.34
C ALA A 224 -21.52 22.08 0.41
N GLY A 225 -22.27 22.82 -0.42
CA GLY A 225 -23.74 22.80 -0.46
C GLY A 225 -24.39 23.90 0.37
N TRP A 226 -23.65 24.92 0.80
CA TRP A 226 -24.20 26.10 1.46
C TRP A 226 -24.66 27.15 0.44
N SER A 227 -25.94 27.51 0.49
CA SER A 227 -26.48 28.68 -0.23
C SER A 227 -26.62 29.82 0.78
N GLY A 228 -25.93 30.94 0.57
CA GLY A 228 -25.84 32.05 1.54
C GLY A 228 -27.16 32.67 2.04
N SER A 229 -27.02 33.67 2.92
CA SER A 229 -28.09 34.22 3.76
C SER A 229 -29.22 34.97 3.03
N ASN A 230 -29.11 35.25 1.73
CA ASN A 230 -30.14 36.01 0.97
C ASN A 230 -31.33 35.18 0.47
N SER A 231 -31.57 33.99 1.01
CA SER A 231 -32.84 33.28 0.85
C SER A 231 -33.55 33.11 2.21
N SER A 232 -34.10 34.22 2.69
CA SER A 232 -35.28 34.16 3.56
C SER A 232 -36.45 33.63 2.72
N GLY A 233 -36.55 32.31 2.62
CA GLY A 233 -37.61 31.60 1.93
C GLY A 233 -37.09 30.53 0.96
N SER A 234 -37.59 29.31 1.13
CA SER A 234 -37.43 28.16 0.25
C SER A 234 -36.18 27.30 0.46
N GLY A 235 -36.28 26.41 1.45
CA GLY A 235 -35.53 25.17 1.43
C GLY A 235 -36.05 24.27 0.32
N VAL A 236 -35.39 24.24 -0.83
CA VAL A 236 -35.40 23.13 -1.78
C VAL A 236 -34.05 23.19 -2.48
N ALA A 237 -33.49 22.02 -2.77
CA ALA A 237 -32.54 21.87 -3.86
C ALA A 237 -32.89 22.80 -5.03
N ARG A 238 -31.89 23.22 -5.81
CA ARG A 238 -32.16 23.74 -7.16
C ARG A 238 -32.77 22.61 -7.99
N ARG A 239 -34.07 22.40 -7.78
CA ARG A 239 -35.01 21.77 -8.68
C ARG A 239 -35.24 22.83 -9.74
N ILE A 240 -34.61 22.59 -10.89
CA ILE A 240 -35.02 23.14 -12.17
C ILE A 240 -36.55 23.03 -12.24
N LEU A 241 -37.24 24.17 -12.22
CA LEU A 241 -38.69 24.26 -12.33
C LEU A 241 -39.02 25.43 -13.25
N ARG A 242 -39.00 25.13 -14.56
CA ARG A 242 -40.03 25.63 -15.47
C ARG A 242 -41.04 24.50 -15.65
N GLY A 243 -42.31 24.77 -15.30
CA GLY A 243 -43.49 23.92 -15.53
C GLY A 243 -43.74 22.91 -14.40
N SER A 244 -44.58 23.19 -13.40
CA SER A 244 -46.06 23.12 -13.43
C SER A 244 -46.59 21.70 -13.64
N ASN A 245 -47.14 21.12 -12.56
CA ASN A 245 -48.01 19.93 -12.45
C ASN A 245 -47.59 18.64 -13.18
N THR A 246 -47.24 17.59 -12.43
CA THR A 246 -47.81 16.22 -12.58
C THR A 246 -47.15 15.21 -11.64
N ALA A 247 -47.96 14.27 -11.15
CA ALA A 247 -47.70 12.91 -10.64
C ALA A 247 -46.28 12.53 -10.17
N SER A 248 -46.24 11.93 -8.97
CA SER A 248 -45.14 11.11 -8.43
C SER A 248 -44.71 10.00 -9.41
N THR A 249 -43.84 10.33 -10.36
CA THR A 249 -43.06 9.35 -11.10
C THR A 249 -41.80 9.05 -10.28
N ASN A 250 -41.55 7.77 -10.00
CA ASN A 250 -40.28 7.27 -9.46
C ASN A 250 -39.13 7.41 -10.49
N SER A 251 -39.16 8.43 -11.36
CA SER A 251 -38.12 8.68 -12.34
C SER A 251 -36.89 9.17 -11.60
N LYS A 252 -35.77 8.47 -11.82
CA LYS A 252 -34.52 8.88 -11.21
C LYS A 252 -34.06 10.16 -11.93
N PRO A 253 -33.55 11.18 -11.23
CA PRO A 253 -33.16 12.45 -11.84
C PRO A 253 -32.16 12.36 -13.01
N TRP A 254 -31.37 11.28 -13.07
CA TRP A 254 -30.41 11.03 -14.15
C TRP A 254 -31.03 10.39 -15.40
N GLU A 255 -32.28 9.92 -15.35
CA GLU A 255 -33.05 9.44 -16.51
C GLU A 255 -33.66 10.60 -17.32
N GLU A 256 -33.67 11.81 -16.73
CA GLU A 256 -34.24 13.03 -17.32
C GLU A 256 -33.18 13.91 -18.04
N VAL A 257 -31.90 13.53 -17.98
CA VAL A 257 -30.81 14.27 -18.63
C VAL A 257 -30.22 13.46 -19.80
N SER A 258 -29.99 14.11 -20.94
CA SER A 258 -29.27 13.51 -22.07
C SER A 258 -27.77 13.36 -21.75
N ASP A 259 -27.13 12.33 -22.30
CA ASP A 259 -25.70 12.03 -22.15
C ASP A 259 -25.21 11.76 -20.71
N PHE A 260 -26.09 11.27 -19.83
CA PHE A 260 -25.67 10.79 -18.50
C PHE A 260 -24.71 9.60 -18.62
N LYS A 261 -23.43 9.84 -18.37
CA LYS A 261 -22.39 8.81 -18.37
C LYS A 261 -21.90 8.55 -16.96
N THR A 262 -21.89 7.28 -16.56
CA THR A 262 -21.19 6.83 -15.36
C THR A 262 -19.95 6.04 -15.78
N THR A 263 -18.84 6.34 -15.14
CA THR A 263 -17.60 5.58 -15.30
C THR A 263 -17.28 4.94 -13.96
N ARG A 264 -17.17 3.61 -13.96
CA ARG A 264 -16.67 2.86 -12.81
C ARG A 264 -15.17 2.65 -12.97
N TYR A 265 -14.44 2.75 -11.88
CA TYR A 265 -13.04 2.37 -11.80
C TYR A 265 -12.85 1.45 -10.59
N GLN A 266 -11.80 0.63 -10.64
CA GLN A 266 -11.39 -0.21 -9.53
C GLN A 266 -9.90 0.06 -9.29
N GLY A 267 -9.59 0.64 -8.13
CA GLY A 267 -8.21 0.80 -7.68
C GLY A 267 -7.74 -0.42 -6.91
N LEU A 268 -6.42 -0.64 -6.90
CA LEU A 268 -5.76 -1.50 -5.91
C LEU A 268 -5.29 -0.60 -4.77
N GLY A 269 -5.55 -0.98 -3.53
CA GLY A 269 -5.16 -0.23 -2.34
C GLY A 269 -4.34 -1.09 -1.38
N ALA A 270 -3.44 -0.43 -0.66
CA ALA A 270 -2.73 -1.00 0.48
C ALA A 270 -2.92 -0.06 1.68
N THR A 271 -2.78 -0.62 2.87
CA THR A 271 -2.87 0.14 4.13
C THR A 271 -1.76 -0.33 5.05
N ALA A 272 -1.19 0.60 5.80
CA ALA A 272 -0.30 0.29 6.91
C ALA A 272 -0.65 1.19 8.10
N ASP A 273 -0.59 0.64 9.31
CA ASP A 273 -0.82 1.41 10.52
C ASP A 273 0.50 2.07 10.98
N TYR A 274 0.40 3.15 11.76
CA TYR A 274 1.57 3.88 12.25
C TYR A 274 2.51 2.99 13.09
N SER A 275 1.95 2.04 13.84
CA SER A 275 2.72 1.06 14.60
C SER A 275 3.62 0.18 13.72
N ASP A 276 3.12 -0.21 12.54
CA ASP A 276 3.86 -1.07 11.61
C ASP A 276 5.06 -0.31 11.04
N TRP A 277 4.86 0.96 10.69
CA TRP A 277 5.93 1.85 10.25
C TRP A 277 6.96 2.06 11.37
N GLN A 278 6.53 2.27 12.61
CA GLN A 278 7.44 2.42 13.75
C GLN A 278 8.26 1.16 14.01
N GLU A 279 7.67 -0.03 13.88
CA GLU A 279 8.36 -1.31 14.05
C GLU A 279 9.43 -1.50 12.98
N TRP A 280 9.08 -1.25 11.71
CA TRP A 280 10.05 -1.26 10.61
C TRP A 280 11.16 -0.23 10.83
N ARG A 281 10.83 0.99 11.25
CA ARG A 281 11.81 2.06 11.46
C ARG A 281 12.82 1.68 12.55
N LYS A 282 12.35 1.09 13.65
CA LYS A 282 13.24 0.54 14.69
C LYS A 282 14.16 -0.57 14.16
N TRP A 283 13.64 -1.44 13.29
CA TRP A 283 14.44 -2.50 12.66
C TRP A 283 15.52 -1.95 11.72
N VAL A 284 15.25 -0.85 11.01
CA VAL A 284 16.24 -0.13 10.21
C VAL A 284 17.30 0.50 11.13
N GLU A 285 16.88 1.21 12.17
CA GLU A 285 17.77 1.93 13.08
C GLU A 285 18.63 1.01 13.97
N ALA A 286 18.22 -0.25 14.16
CA ALA A 286 18.97 -1.24 14.92
C ALA A 286 20.30 -1.65 14.27
N ASP A 287 20.48 -1.42 12.98
CA ASP A 287 21.68 -1.80 12.23
C ASP A 287 22.09 -0.68 11.27
N LYS A 288 23.28 -0.14 11.50
CA LYS A 288 23.81 0.99 10.72
C LYS A 288 23.84 0.71 9.22
N SER A 289 24.11 -0.53 8.81
CA SER A 289 24.15 -0.89 7.39
C SER A 289 22.77 -0.74 6.72
N ARG A 290 21.69 -1.00 7.44
CA ARG A 290 20.31 -0.86 6.94
C ARG A 290 19.92 0.60 6.82
N LEU A 291 20.36 1.41 7.79
CA LEU A 291 20.15 2.86 7.78
C LEU A 291 20.91 3.51 6.62
N ASP A 292 22.17 3.14 6.41
CA ASP A 292 22.98 3.66 5.30
C ASP A 292 22.36 3.28 3.95
N LEU A 293 21.82 2.06 3.81
CA LEU A 293 21.09 1.63 2.60
C LEU A 293 19.78 2.38 2.38
N LEU A 294 19.10 2.81 3.45
CA LEU A 294 17.87 3.57 3.34
C LEU A 294 18.13 5.00 2.87
N LEU A 295 19.25 5.59 3.28
CA LEU A 295 19.62 6.98 2.97
C LEU A 295 20.46 7.12 1.70
N ALA A 296 20.85 6.03 1.06
CA ALA A 296 21.58 5.99 -0.20
C ALA A 296 20.71 6.37 -1.41
#